data_AF-A0A953DVG5-F1
#
_entry.id   AF-A0A953DVG5-F1
#
_cell.length_a   1.000
_cell.length_b   1.000
_cell.length_c   1.000
_cell.angle_alpha   90.00
_cell.angle_beta   90.00
_cell.angle_gamma   90.00
#
_symmetry.space_group_name_H-M   'P 1'
#
loop_
_entity.id
_entity.type
_entity.pdbx_description
1 polymer ?
#
loop_
_entity_poly.entity_id
_entity_poly.type
_entity_poly.pdbx_seq_one_letter_code
_entity_poly.pdbx_strand_id
1 'polypeptide(L)'
;MSGFFDEVKRRKVYRVAVAYVLAAAGIIQLASAAFPAWDLPNWALRLVIVLLLLGFPIALILAWAFDITAQGIRATPDVVPGTRRRRRNILMLALTGVIISAAAGFFLLPRVAARKVDKSIAVLPFENLSDQRENAYFADGIQDDILTNLSKIGDLKVISRTSVMQYRGKTISAREIGKALGVGTILEGSVRRVGNRVRVNVQLINADTDEHLWAEDYDRELTDVFAIQSDLAQKITDALQARLSPEEKSQMAQRPTENGEAYLAFVQAHNLSNAVVDFDKLKQAEQLYERAIQLDPDFALAMARYSQLESWIVHDRENTPARREKARQLALRALELQPGLPEAHLAMGSWYYYGDNNYDAALKEFEIAKRGLPNESELYLYI
;
A
#
# COMPACT_ATOMS: atom_id res chain seq x y z
N MET A 1 -25.94 48.43 5.79
CA MET A 1 -24.92 47.93 4.82
C MET A 1 -25.42 46.60 4.30
N SER A 2 -25.81 46.48 3.02
CA SER A 2 -26.23 45.19 2.46
C SER A 2 -25.06 44.20 2.46
N GLY A 3 -25.27 43.01 3.01
CA GLY A 3 -24.26 41.97 3.09
C GLY A 3 -24.00 41.32 1.73
N PHE A 4 -22.92 40.53 1.63
CA PHE A 4 -22.62 39.72 0.43
C PHE A 4 -23.80 38.81 0.04
N PHE A 5 -24.45 38.19 1.02
CA PHE A 5 -25.62 37.32 0.81
C PHE A 5 -26.84 38.06 0.24
N ASP A 6 -27.09 39.30 0.65
CA ASP A 6 -28.18 40.12 0.09
C ASP A 6 -27.94 40.41 -1.39
N GLU A 7 -26.67 40.56 -1.78
CA GLU A 7 -26.28 40.84 -3.16
C GLU A 7 -26.33 39.60 -4.06
N VAL A 8 -25.97 38.43 -3.53
CA VAL A 8 -26.18 37.12 -4.20
C VAL A 8 -27.68 36.87 -4.44
N LYS A 9 -28.53 37.18 -3.45
CA LYS A 9 -29.99 37.03 -3.56
C LYS A 9 -30.60 38.02 -4.56
N ARG A 10 -30.12 39.28 -4.55
CA ARG A 10 -30.54 40.34 -5.49
C ARG A 10 -30.20 39.98 -6.93
N ARG A 11 -28.96 39.54 -7.19
CA ARG A 11 -28.47 39.16 -8.54
C ARG A 11 -28.94 37.77 -8.97
N LYS A 12 -29.79 37.09 -8.18
CA LYS A 12 -30.37 35.77 -8.48
C LYS A 12 -29.33 34.69 -8.82
N VAL A 13 -28.09 34.83 -8.36
CA VAL A 13 -26.98 33.92 -8.68
C VAL A 13 -27.29 32.49 -8.21
N TYR A 14 -28.04 32.35 -7.11
CA TYR A 14 -28.52 31.05 -6.63
C TYR A 14 -29.39 30.30 -7.65
N ARG A 15 -30.18 31.00 -8.48
CA ARG A 15 -31.00 30.35 -9.52
C ARG A 15 -30.12 29.75 -10.61
N VAL A 16 -29.07 30.46 -10.99
CA VAL A 16 -28.09 29.96 -11.98
C VAL A 16 -27.31 28.78 -11.40
N ALA A 17 -26.92 28.84 -10.13
CA ALA A 17 -26.27 27.72 -9.46
C ALA A 17 -27.14 26.45 -9.48
N VAL A 18 -28.42 26.56 -9.10
CA VAL A 18 -29.38 25.43 -9.13
C VAL A 18 -29.60 24.92 -10.55
N ALA A 19 -29.82 25.82 -11.51
CA ALA A 19 -30.01 25.44 -12.92
C ALA A 19 -28.76 24.74 -13.50
N TYR A 20 -27.56 25.20 -13.13
CA TYR A 20 -26.30 24.58 -13.54
C TYR A 20 -26.17 23.16 -12.98
N VAL A 21 -26.48 22.96 -11.69
CA VAL A 21 -26.42 21.63 -11.07
C VAL A 21 -27.40 20.67 -11.74
N LEU A 22 -28.63 21.11 -12.03
CA LEU A 22 -29.62 20.28 -12.73
C LEU A 22 -29.18 19.93 -14.15
N ALA A 23 -28.64 20.90 -14.89
CA ALA A 23 -28.11 20.67 -16.23
C ALA A 23 -26.89 19.74 -16.21
N ALA A 24 -25.96 19.94 -15.27
CA ALA A 24 -24.79 19.09 -15.08
C ALA A 24 -25.21 17.65 -14.75
N ALA A 25 -26.19 17.46 -13.86
CA ALA A 25 -26.73 16.14 -13.55
C ALA A 25 -27.34 15.46 -14.78
N GLY A 26 -28.13 16.18 -15.58
CA GLY A 26 -28.69 15.67 -16.83
C GLY A 26 -27.62 15.29 -17.87
N ILE A 27 -26.57 16.11 -18.01
CA ILE A 27 -25.43 15.82 -18.90
C ILE A 27 -24.69 14.57 -18.43
N ILE A 28 -24.42 14.44 -17.13
CA ILE A 28 -23.75 13.26 -16.57
C ILE A 28 -24.60 12.00 -16.79
N GLN A 29 -25.91 12.08 -16.57
CA GLN A 29 -26.83 10.95 -16.77
C GLN A 29 -26.94 10.53 -18.25
N LEU A 30 -26.97 11.50 -19.17
CA LEU A 30 -26.93 11.22 -20.61
C LEU A 30 -25.59 10.61 -21.03
N ALA A 31 -24.48 11.17 -20.56
CA ALA A 31 -23.14 10.67 -20.87
C ALA A 31 -22.91 9.27 -20.31
N SER A 32 -23.37 8.98 -19.09
CA SER A 32 -23.23 7.65 -18.48
C SER A 32 -24.05 6.57 -19.20
N ALA A 33 -25.17 6.93 -19.82
CA ALA A 33 -25.97 6.01 -20.63
C ALA A 33 -25.42 5.86 -22.05
N ALA A 34 -25.00 6.97 -22.67
CA ALA A 34 -24.58 6.97 -24.08
C ALA A 34 -23.15 6.48 -24.28
N PHE A 35 -22.20 6.82 -23.40
CA PHE A 35 -20.77 6.53 -23.64
C PHE A 35 -20.46 5.03 -23.70
N PRO A 36 -21.02 4.17 -22.82
CA PRO A 36 -20.84 2.72 -22.93
C PRO A 36 -21.40 2.15 -24.23
N ALA A 37 -22.50 2.71 -24.76
CA ALA A 37 -23.09 2.25 -26.01
C ALA A 37 -22.23 2.55 -27.26
N TRP A 38 -21.20 3.39 -27.11
CA TRP A 38 -20.26 3.79 -28.17
C TRP A 38 -18.83 3.33 -27.89
N ASP A 39 -18.65 2.39 -26.94
CA ASP A 39 -17.34 1.89 -26.49
C ASP A 39 -16.35 3.01 -26.12
N LEU A 40 -16.85 4.14 -25.62
CA LEU A 40 -15.99 5.24 -25.22
C LEU A 40 -15.23 4.88 -23.94
N PRO A 41 -13.93 5.22 -23.84
CA PRO A 41 -13.14 4.93 -22.66
C PRO A 41 -13.70 5.59 -21.39
N ASN A 42 -13.55 4.93 -20.24
CA ASN A 42 -14.00 5.45 -18.94
C ASN A 42 -13.40 6.82 -18.58
N TRP A 43 -12.27 7.22 -19.17
CA TRP A 43 -11.70 8.55 -18.97
C TRP A 43 -12.55 9.67 -19.61
N ALA A 44 -13.36 9.38 -20.62
CA ALA A 44 -14.19 10.37 -21.30
C ALA A 44 -15.27 10.94 -20.38
N LEU A 45 -15.96 10.09 -19.63
CA LEU A 45 -16.95 10.52 -18.62
C LEU A 45 -16.28 11.37 -17.53
N ARG A 46 -15.05 11.02 -17.12
CA ARG A 46 -14.27 11.81 -16.15
C ARG A 46 -13.95 13.20 -16.68
N LEU A 47 -13.59 13.30 -17.96
CA LEU A 47 -13.32 14.59 -18.60
C LEU A 47 -14.57 15.47 -18.59
N VAL A 48 -15.76 14.91 -18.87
CA VAL A 48 -17.04 15.65 -18.78
C VAL A 48 -17.27 16.19 -17.37
N ILE A 49 -17.08 15.36 -16.33
CA ILE A 49 -17.24 15.78 -14.94
C ILE A 49 -16.25 16.90 -14.58
N VAL A 50 -14.97 16.78 -14.96
CA VAL A 50 -13.95 17.81 -14.72
C VAL A 50 -14.32 19.12 -15.41
N LEU A 51 -14.80 19.09 -16.66
CA LEU A 51 -15.25 20.29 -17.37
C LEU A 51 -16.45 20.96 -16.69
N LEU A 52 -17.41 20.18 -16.17
CA LEU A 52 -18.55 20.71 -15.44
C LEU A 52 -18.13 21.35 -14.11
N LEU A 53 -17.17 20.74 -13.40
CA LEU A 53 -16.60 21.30 -12.17
C LEU A 53 -15.82 22.59 -12.45
N LEU A 54 -15.05 22.67 -13.53
CA LEU A 54 -14.34 23.90 -13.94
C LEU A 54 -15.30 24.98 -14.44
N GLY A 55 -16.41 24.58 -15.07
CA GLY A 55 -17.43 25.50 -15.58
C GLY A 55 -18.31 26.12 -14.49
N PHE A 56 -18.48 25.47 -13.33
CA PHE A 56 -19.34 25.97 -12.26
C PHE A 56 -18.87 27.32 -11.65
N PRO A 57 -17.59 27.52 -11.27
CA PRO A 57 -17.11 28.83 -10.82
C PRO A 57 -17.28 29.92 -11.88
N ILE A 58 -17.05 29.58 -13.15
CA ILE A 58 -17.21 30.51 -14.29
C ILE A 58 -18.67 30.92 -14.42
N ALA A 59 -19.60 29.97 -14.33
CA ALA A 59 -21.04 30.23 -14.38
C ALA A 59 -21.50 31.15 -13.24
N LEU A 60 -20.97 30.99 -12.02
CA LEU A 60 -21.27 31.89 -10.89
C LEU A 60 -20.76 33.32 -11.13
N ILE A 61 -19.57 33.47 -11.71
CA ILE A 61 -18.99 34.78 -12.05
C ILE A 61 -19.81 35.46 -13.15
N LEU A 62 -20.21 34.71 -14.20
CA LEU A 62 -21.05 35.22 -15.27
C LEU A 62 -22.43 35.63 -14.77
N ALA A 63 -23.06 34.82 -13.92
CA ALA A 63 -24.34 35.13 -13.26
C ALA A 63 -24.27 36.38 -12.37
N TRP A 64 -23.08 36.68 -11.84
CA TRP A 64 -22.88 37.90 -11.06
C TRP A 64 -22.70 39.15 -11.95
N ALA A 65 -22.06 38.99 -13.12
CA ALA A 65 -21.73 40.08 -14.02
C ALA A 65 -22.90 40.49 -14.94
N PHE A 66 -23.78 39.54 -15.28
CA PHE A 66 -24.84 39.72 -16.27
C PHE A 66 -26.20 39.30 -15.72
N ASP A 67 -27.23 40.10 -15.99
CA ASP A 67 -28.62 39.78 -15.64
C ASP A 67 -29.37 39.40 -16.92
N ILE A 68 -30.04 38.25 -16.92
CA ILE A 68 -30.83 37.76 -18.06
C ILE A 68 -32.22 38.36 -17.94
N THR A 69 -32.50 39.39 -18.74
CA THR A 69 -33.81 40.06 -18.79
C THR A 69 -34.53 39.71 -20.09
N ALA A 70 -35.86 39.87 -20.12
CA ALA A 70 -36.67 39.62 -21.32
C ALA A 70 -36.27 40.48 -22.54
N GLN A 71 -35.42 41.50 -22.36
CA GLN A 71 -34.88 42.38 -23.41
C GLN A 71 -33.41 42.06 -23.78
N GLY A 72 -32.87 40.91 -23.37
CA GLY A 72 -31.50 40.47 -23.66
C GLY A 72 -30.54 40.50 -22.46
N ILE A 73 -29.27 40.14 -22.73
CA ILE A 73 -28.17 40.10 -21.74
C ILE A 73 -27.73 41.55 -21.46
N ARG A 74 -27.98 42.06 -20.25
CA ARG A 74 -27.48 43.39 -19.84
C ARG A 74 -26.57 43.27 -18.62
N ALA A 75 -25.48 44.03 -18.62
CA ALA A 75 -24.62 44.16 -17.44
C ALA A 75 -25.43 44.82 -16.31
N THR A 76 -25.42 44.21 -15.11
CA THR A 76 -26.21 44.72 -13.98
C THR A 76 -25.68 46.08 -13.54
N PRO A 77 -26.50 47.16 -13.50
CA PRO A 77 -26.05 48.47 -13.04
C PRO A 77 -25.61 48.42 -11.57
N ASP A 78 -24.43 48.97 -11.26
CA ASP A 78 -23.95 49.08 -9.88
C ASP A 78 -24.66 50.25 -9.17
N VAL A 79 -25.33 50.00 -8.04
CA VAL A 79 -26.06 51.02 -7.26
C VAL A 79 -25.12 51.92 -6.43
N VAL A 80 -23.85 51.53 -6.28
CA VAL A 80 -22.83 52.29 -5.53
C VAL A 80 -21.49 52.26 -6.27
N PRO A 81 -20.85 53.41 -6.54
CA PRO A 81 -19.56 53.44 -7.21
C PRO A 81 -18.47 52.98 -6.24
N GLY A 82 -18.01 51.73 -6.40
CA GLY A 82 -16.98 51.14 -5.56
C GLY A 82 -16.33 49.92 -6.22
N THR A 83 -15.37 50.17 -7.11
CA THR A 83 -14.60 49.15 -7.85
C THR A 83 -13.97 48.09 -6.94
N ARG A 84 -13.54 48.49 -5.72
CA ARG A 84 -12.93 47.59 -4.72
C ARG A 84 -13.92 46.58 -4.12
N ARG A 85 -15.19 46.94 -3.93
CA ARG A 85 -16.23 46.07 -3.35
C ARG A 85 -16.72 45.04 -4.37
N ARG A 86 -16.84 45.44 -5.65
CA ARG A 86 -17.16 44.53 -6.77
C ARG A 86 -16.07 43.48 -7.00
N ARG A 87 -14.79 43.87 -7.01
CA ARG A 87 -13.67 42.92 -7.11
C ARG A 87 -13.67 41.91 -5.95
N ARG A 88 -13.89 42.37 -4.71
CA ARG A 88 -13.96 41.49 -3.53
C ARG A 88 -15.09 40.46 -3.64
N ASN A 89 -16.28 40.86 -4.08
CA ASN A 89 -17.41 39.94 -4.20
C ASN A 89 -17.21 38.92 -5.34
N ILE A 90 -16.60 39.32 -6.47
CA ILE A 90 -16.21 38.39 -7.54
C ILE A 90 -15.17 37.39 -7.04
N LEU A 91 -14.16 37.85 -6.29
CA LEU A 91 -13.15 36.97 -5.68
C LEU A 91 -13.77 35.97 -4.70
N MET A 92 -14.74 36.40 -3.87
CA MET A 92 -15.43 35.49 -2.96
C MET A 92 -16.27 34.43 -3.69
N LEU A 93 -16.90 34.77 -4.81
CA LEU A 93 -17.64 33.80 -5.63
C LEU A 93 -16.72 32.82 -6.36
N ALA A 94 -15.61 33.32 -6.90
CA ALA A 94 -14.59 32.47 -7.51
C ALA A 94 -14.05 31.48 -6.48
N LEU A 95 -13.67 31.95 -5.30
CA LEU A 95 -13.16 31.10 -4.22
C LEU A 95 -14.20 30.08 -3.76
N THR A 96 -15.45 30.50 -3.52
CA THR A 96 -16.53 29.59 -3.10
C THR A 96 -16.84 28.56 -4.18
N GLY A 97 -16.91 28.99 -5.45
CA GLY A 97 -17.11 28.10 -6.59
C GLY A 97 -15.99 27.06 -6.71
N VAL A 98 -14.72 27.48 -6.56
CA VAL A 98 -13.57 26.59 -6.60
C VAL A 98 -13.60 25.60 -5.43
N ILE A 99 -13.91 26.04 -4.20
CA ILE A 99 -14.02 25.15 -3.04
C ILE A 99 -15.13 24.11 -3.24
N ILE A 100 -16.32 24.52 -3.70
CA ILE A 100 -17.43 23.60 -3.97
C ILE A 100 -17.05 22.61 -5.07
N SER A 101 -16.37 23.09 -6.12
CA SER A 101 -15.94 22.24 -7.24
C SER A 101 -14.84 21.26 -6.83
N ALA A 102 -13.93 21.68 -5.94
CA ALA A 102 -12.90 20.82 -5.37
C ALA A 102 -13.49 19.76 -4.44
N ALA A 103 -14.44 20.13 -3.58
CA ALA A 103 -15.14 19.19 -2.70
C ALA A 103 -15.97 18.19 -3.52
N ALA A 104 -16.76 18.66 -4.49
CA ALA A 104 -17.51 17.79 -5.39
C ALA A 104 -16.57 16.90 -6.22
N GLY A 105 -15.46 17.43 -6.72
CA GLY A 105 -14.43 16.65 -7.41
C GLY A 105 -13.82 15.55 -6.53
N PHE A 106 -13.57 15.84 -5.26
CA PHE A 106 -13.04 14.86 -4.30
C PHE A 106 -14.00 13.68 -4.06
N PHE A 107 -15.31 13.91 -4.06
CA PHE A 107 -16.32 12.86 -3.88
C PHE A 107 -16.73 12.16 -5.18
N LEU A 108 -16.75 12.87 -6.31
CA LEU A 108 -17.25 12.36 -7.59
C LEU A 108 -16.15 11.73 -8.47
N LEU A 109 -14.90 12.18 -8.35
CA LEU A 109 -13.80 11.60 -9.11
C LEU A 109 -13.20 10.45 -8.30
N PRO A 110 -13.08 9.24 -8.87
CA PRO A 110 -12.36 8.17 -8.21
C PRO A 110 -10.92 8.61 -7.95
N ARG A 111 -10.38 8.24 -6.78
CA ARG A 111 -8.95 8.43 -6.45
C ARG A 111 -8.11 7.95 -7.63
N VAL A 112 -7.09 8.73 -7.98
CA VAL A 112 -6.17 8.41 -9.09
C VAL A 112 -5.78 6.95 -8.98
N ALA A 113 -6.29 6.12 -9.89
CA ALA A 113 -5.96 4.71 -9.91
C ALA A 113 -4.45 4.60 -10.11
N ALA A 114 -3.79 3.81 -9.26
CA ALA A 114 -2.35 3.60 -9.38
C ALA A 114 -2.03 3.15 -10.81
N ARG A 115 -1.01 3.75 -11.42
CA ARG A 115 -0.57 3.36 -12.77
C ARG A 115 -0.17 1.89 -12.71
N LYS A 116 -0.88 1.07 -13.48
CA LYS A 116 -0.66 -0.37 -13.56
C LYS A 116 0.75 -0.65 -14.09
N VAL A 117 1.47 -1.52 -13.40
CA VAL A 117 2.78 -2.04 -13.83
C VAL A 117 2.57 -3.49 -14.22
N ASP A 118 2.94 -3.89 -15.44
CA ASP A 118 2.59 -5.22 -15.93
C ASP A 118 3.28 -6.34 -15.15
N LYS A 119 4.58 -6.18 -14.85
CA LYS A 119 5.32 -7.05 -13.94
C LYS A 119 5.11 -6.64 -12.49
N SER A 120 3.91 -6.89 -11.98
CA SER A 120 3.61 -6.62 -10.57
C SER A 120 2.65 -7.62 -9.97
N ILE A 121 2.82 -7.81 -8.66
CA ILE A 121 2.10 -8.80 -7.87
C ILE A 121 1.66 -8.21 -6.53
N ALA A 122 0.45 -8.57 -6.12
CA ALA A 122 -0.01 -8.42 -4.74
C ALA A 122 -0.25 -9.82 -4.15
N VAL A 123 0.39 -10.14 -3.02
CA VAL A 123 0.14 -11.38 -2.29
C VAL A 123 -0.93 -11.10 -1.25
N LEU A 124 -2.14 -11.64 -1.43
CA LEU A 124 -3.22 -11.42 -0.49
C LEU A 124 -3.03 -12.20 0.82
N PRO A 125 -3.68 -11.77 1.92
CA PRO A 125 -3.65 -12.52 3.17
C PRO A 125 -4.17 -13.94 2.96
N PHE A 126 -3.34 -14.94 3.24
CA PHE A 126 -3.74 -16.34 3.06
C PHE A 126 -4.81 -16.76 4.07
N GLU A 127 -5.75 -17.58 3.62
CA GLU A 127 -6.78 -18.13 4.48
C GLU A 127 -6.20 -19.23 5.38
N ASN A 128 -6.48 -19.19 6.67
CA ASN A 128 -6.16 -20.30 7.58
C ASN A 128 -7.31 -21.31 7.59
N LEU A 129 -7.08 -22.48 7.02
CA LEU A 129 -8.03 -23.61 6.98
C LEU A 129 -7.73 -24.68 8.04
N SER A 130 -6.93 -24.34 9.06
CA SER A 130 -6.62 -25.21 10.20
C SER A 130 -7.66 -25.03 11.30
N ASP A 131 -8.03 -26.13 11.97
CA ASP A 131 -9.05 -26.11 13.04
C ASP A 131 -8.58 -25.34 14.30
N GLN A 132 -7.26 -25.32 14.53
CA GLN A 132 -6.64 -24.60 15.63
C GLN A 132 -6.41 -23.13 15.24
N ARG A 133 -7.16 -22.21 15.87
CA ARG A 133 -6.98 -20.76 15.71
C ARG A 133 -5.57 -20.29 16.04
N GLU A 134 -4.88 -21.01 16.92
CA GLU A 134 -3.49 -20.78 17.25
C GLU A 134 -2.59 -20.83 16.01
N ASN A 135 -2.91 -21.59 14.96
CA ASN A 135 -2.11 -21.63 13.73
C ASN A 135 -2.38 -20.47 12.75
N ALA A 136 -3.18 -19.47 13.10
CA ALA A 136 -3.44 -18.33 12.21
C ALA A 136 -2.16 -17.54 11.88
N TYR A 137 -1.21 -17.45 12.84
CA TYR A 137 0.09 -16.83 12.60
C TYR A 137 0.90 -17.56 11.52
N PHE A 138 0.65 -18.86 11.34
CA PHE A 138 1.39 -19.68 10.38
C PHE A 138 1.01 -19.34 8.94
N ALA A 139 -0.29 -19.19 8.65
CA ALA A 139 -0.75 -18.75 7.33
C ALA A 139 -0.19 -17.36 6.98
N ASP A 140 -0.18 -16.46 7.96
CA ASP A 140 0.41 -15.12 7.82
C ASP A 140 1.91 -15.16 7.60
N GLY A 141 2.62 -16.06 8.29
CA GLY A 141 4.06 -16.27 8.13
C GLY A 141 4.43 -16.73 6.73
N ILE A 142 3.71 -17.73 6.21
CA ILE A 142 3.93 -18.20 4.83
C ILE A 142 3.67 -17.10 3.81
N GLN A 143 2.60 -16.32 4.00
CA GLN A 143 2.31 -15.16 3.14
C GLN A 143 3.45 -14.14 3.16
N ASP A 144 4.00 -13.85 4.34
CA ASP A 144 5.06 -12.86 4.53
C ASP A 144 6.41 -13.34 3.99
N ASP A 145 6.73 -14.62 4.14
CA ASP A 145 7.93 -15.23 3.56
C ASP A 145 7.88 -15.24 2.03
N ILE A 146 6.71 -15.54 1.43
CA ILE A 146 6.53 -15.44 -0.02
C ILE A 146 6.73 -13.98 -0.45
N LEU A 147 6.15 -13.02 0.27
CA LEU A 147 6.31 -11.59 -0.03
C LEU A 147 7.78 -11.17 0.08
N THR A 148 8.49 -11.61 1.11
CA THR A 148 9.91 -11.34 1.34
C THR A 148 10.79 -11.93 0.24
N ASN A 149 10.53 -13.15 -0.21
CA ASN A 149 11.30 -13.74 -1.31
C ASN A 149 11.00 -13.07 -2.65
N LEU A 150 9.75 -12.69 -2.90
CA LEU A 150 9.40 -11.93 -4.10
C LEU A 150 9.98 -10.52 -4.08
N SER A 151 10.15 -9.92 -2.89
CA SER A 151 10.64 -8.54 -2.77
C SER A 151 12.10 -8.40 -3.23
N LYS A 152 12.85 -9.50 -3.22
CA LYS A 152 14.23 -9.63 -3.71
C LYS A 152 14.34 -9.47 -5.23
N ILE A 153 13.26 -9.68 -5.97
CA ILE A 153 13.26 -9.68 -7.45
C ILE A 153 13.14 -8.25 -7.96
N GLY A 154 14.22 -7.70 -8.52
CA GLY A 154 14.25 -6.31 -8.99
C GLY A 154 13.37 -6.02 -10.21
N ASP A 155 13.12 -7.02 -11.06
CA ASP A 155 12.27 -6.91 -12.26
C ASP A 155 10.77 -7.08 -11.96
N LEU A 156 10.40 -7.20 -10.67
CA LEU A 156 9.03 -7.37 -10.19
C LEU A 156 8.67 -6.27 -9.21
N LYS A 157 7.53 -5.60 -9.42
CA LYS A 157 6.95 -4.70 -8.41
C LYS A 157 6.09 -5.52 -7.44
N VAL A 158 6.47 -5.53 -6.17
CA VAL A 158 5.73 -6.24 -5.11
C VAL A 158 4.99 -5.25 -4.21
N ILE A 159 3.71 -5.48 -3.96
CA ILE A 159 2.92 -4.66 -3.03
C ILE A 159 3.19 -5.07 -1.59
N SER A 160 3.39 -4.08 -0.71
CA SER A 160 3.70 -4.30 0.69
C SER A 160 2.58 -4.99 1.47
N ARG A 161 2.97 -5.76 2.50
CA ARG A 161 2.06 -6.49 3.39
C ARG A 161 0.96 -5.60 3.98
N THR A 162 1.34 -4.43 4.51
CA THR A 162 0.39 -3.49 5.13
C THR A 162 -0.70 -3.03 4.16
N SER A 163 -0.38 -2.87 2.88
CA SER A 163 -1.34 -2.44 1.85
C SER A 163 -2.36 -3.52 1.52
N VAL A 164 -1.96 -4.80 1.57
CA VAL A 164 -2.84 -5.94 1.27
C VAL A 164 -3.62 -6.45 2.48
N MET A 165 -3.15 -6.18 3.71
CA MET A 165 -3.82 -6.62 4.94
C MET A 165 -5.27 -6.16 5.06
N GLN A 166 -5.62 -5.02 4.48
CA GLN A 166 -7.00 -4.49 4.49
C GLN A 166 -8.01 -5.35 3.72
N TYR A 167 -7.55 -6.29 2.87
CA TYR A 167 -8.41 -7.17 2.08
C TYR A 167 -8.69 -8.51 2.78
N ARG A 168 -8.12 -8.75 3.97
CA ARG A 168 -8.33 -9.98 4.74
C ARG A 168 -9.82 -10.22 5.00
N GLY A 169 -10.30 -11.41 4.64
CA GLY A 169 -11.68 -11.84 4.88
C GLY A 169 -12.74 -11.03 4.13
N LYS A 170 -12.35 -10.25 3.11
CA LYS A 170 -13.29 -9.51 2.26
C LYS A 170 -13.51 -10.26 0.96
N THR A 171 -14.78 -10.41 0.58
CA THR A 171 -15.17 -10.95 -0.73
C THR A 171 -15.17 -9.82 -1.76
N ILE A 172 -14.00 -9.52 -2.31
CA ILE A 172 -13.79 -8.52 -3.36
C ILE A 172 -13.09 -9.22 -4.52
N SER A 173 -13.55 -8.98 -5.76
CA SER A 173 -12.95 -9.59 -6.96
C SER A 173 -11.47 -9.22 -7.12
N ALA A 174 -10.66 -10.13 -7.69
CA ALA A 174 -9.25 -9.86 -7.98
C ALA A 174 -9.12 -8.64 -8.90
N ARG A 175 -10.07 -8.46 -9.82
CA ARG A 175 -10.12 -7.26 -10.69
C ARG A 175 -10.21 -5.94 -9.93
N GLU A 176 -11.05 -5.85 -8.91
CA GLU A 176 -11.20 -4.63 -8.13
C GLU A 176 -9.97 -4.37 -7.25
N ILE A 177 -9.43 -5.41 -6.62
CA ILE A 177 -8.19 -5.34 -5.82
C ILE A 177 -7.03 -4.89 -6.70
N GLY A 178 -6.88 -5.47 -7.89
CA GLY A 178 -5.82 -5.16 -8.83
C GLY A 178 -5.85 -3.71 -9.30
N LYS A 179 -7.04 -3.16 -9.54
CA LYS A 179 -7.22 -1.73 -9.85
C LYS A 179 -6.88 -0.83 -8.67
N ALA A 180 -7.26 -1.23 -7.45
CA ALA A 180 -7.01 -0.44 -6.25
C ALA A 180 -5.51 -0.38 -5.92
N LEU A 181 -4.79 -1.49 -6.10
CA LEU A 181 -3.35 -1.62 -5.83
C LEU A 181 -2.46 -1.26 -7.03
N GLY A 182 -3.03 -1.17 -8.23
CA GLY A 182 -2.30 -0.92 -9.47
C GLY A 182 -1.38 -2.07 -9.86
N VAL A 183 -1.87 -3.31 -9.74
CA VAL A 183 -1.10 -4.53 -10.04
C VAL A 183 -1.63 -5.32 -11.24
N GLY A 184 -0.72 -6.05 -11.88
CA GLY A 184 -0.98 -6.99 -12.99
C GLY A 184 -1.54 -8.32 -12.54
N THR A 185 -1.07 -8.81 -11.40
CA THR A 185 -1.42 -10.12 -10.89
C THR A 185 -1.65 -10.12 -9.38
N ILE A 186 -2.43 -11.10 -8.94
CA ILE A 186 -2.76 -11.32 -7.54
C ILE A 186 -2.44 -12.77 -7.20
N LEU A 187 -1.73 -12.98 -6.09
CA LEU A 187 -1.52 -14.30 -5.51
C LEU A 187 -2.50 -14.47 -4.35
N GLU A 188 -3.37 -15.46 -4.47
CA GLU A 188 -4.26 -15.91 -3.40
C GLU A 188 -3.80 -17.28 -2.91
N GLY A 189 -4.16 -17.62 -1.68
CA GLY A 189 -3.82 -18.92 -1.16
C GLY A 189 -4.48 -19.23 0.18
N SER A 190 -4.39 -20.50 0.54
CA SER A 190 -4.84 -21.01 1.82
C SER A 190 -3.81 -21.96 2.41
N VAL A 191 -3.73 -21.97 3.74
CA VAL A 191 -2.80 -22.80 4.49
C VAL A 191 -3.58 -23.63 5.50
N ARG A 192 -3.29 -24.93 5.51
CA ARG A 192 -3.76 -25.86 6.54
C ARG A 192 -2.56 -26.56 7.14
N ARG A 193 -2.45 -26.51 8.46
CA ARG A 193 -1.44 -27.25 9.21
C ARG A 193 -2.10 -28.31 10.07
N VAL A 194 -1.59 -29.54 9.99
CA VAL A 194 -1.99 -30.67 10.83
C VAL A 194 -0.73 -31.34 11.37
N GLY A 195 -0.42 -31.09 12.64
CA GLY A 195 0.82 -31.56 13.26
C GLY A 195 2.06 -31.01 12.55
N ASN A 196 2.91 -31.91 12.03
CA ASN A 196 4.11 -31.55 11.27
C ASN A 196 3.87 -31.38 9.76
N ARG A 197 2.65 -31.62 9.28
CA ARG A 197 2.31 -31.49 7.85
C ARG A 197 1.66 -30.15 7.56
N VAL A 198 2.07 -29.57 6.44
CA VAL A 198 1.58 -28.30 5.94
C VAL A 198 1.05 -28.51 4.52
N ARG A 199 -0.21 -28.12 4.33
CA ARG A 199 -0.83 -28.00 3.01
C ARG A 199 -0.98 -26.54 2.65
N VAL A 200 -0.42 -26.14 1.51
CA VAL A 200 -0.53 -24.80 0.96
C VAL A 200 -1.17 -24.92 -0.42
N ASN A 201 -2.32 -24.29 -0.61
CA ASN A 201 -2.91 -24.08 -1.92
C ASN A 201 -2.65 -22.63 -2.33
N VAL A 202 -2.19 -22.43 -3.55
CA VAL A 202 -1.92 -21.10 -4.10
C VAL A 202 -2.44 -20.99 -5.52
N GLN A 203 -2.87 -19.79 -5.88
CA GLN A 203 -3.33 -19.48 -7.22
C GLN A 203 -2.87 -18.09 -7.64
N LEU A 204 -2.34 -18.00 -8.86
CA LEU A 204 -1.97 -16.74 -9.47
C LEU A 204 -3.07 -16.33 -10.44
N ILE A 205 -3.63 -15.13 -10.21
CA ILE A 205 -4.79 -14.62 -10.95
C ILE A 205 -4.38 -13.37 -11.74
N ASN A 206 -4.85 -13.28 -12.98
CA ASN A 206 -4.74 -12.08 -13.80
C ASN A 206 -5.75 -11.03 -13.32
N ALA A 207 -5.23 -9.87 -12.89
CA ALA A 207 -6.06 -8.79 -12.33
C ALA A 207 -6.97 -8.09 -13.36
N ASP A 208 -6.80 -8.28 -14.67
CA ASP A 208 -7.71 -7.73 -15.67
C ASP A 208 -8.84 -8.70 -16.00
N THR A 209 -8.49 -9.95 -16.28
CA THR A 209 -9.45 -10.93 -16.79
C THR A 209 -10.14 -11.73 -15.69
N ASP A 210 -9.61 -11.71 -14.46
CA ASP A 210 -10.06 -12.58 -13.35
C ASP A 210 -9.81 -14.08 -13.65
N GLU A 211 -8.89 -14.37 -14.57
CA GLU A 211 -8.53 -15.74 -14.96
C GLU A 211 -7.35 -16.26 -14.13
N HIS A 212 -7.42 -17.53 -13.76
CA HIS A 212 -6.30 -18.23 -13.14
C HIS A 212 -5.21 -18.45 -14.18
N LEU A 213 -4.03 -17.87 -13.95
CA LEU A 213 -2.83 -18.15 -14.75
C LEU A 213 -2.29 -19.55 -14.43
N TRP A 214 -2.31 -19.92 -13.14
CA TRP A 214 -2.02 -21.26 -12.66
C TRP A 214 -2.51 -21.42 -11.22
N ALA A 215 -2.62 -22.67 -10.77
CA ALA A 215 -2.85 -23.04 -9.38
C ALA A 215 -1.96 -24.22 -9.00
N GLU A 216 -1.49 -24.25 -7.76
CA GLU A 216 -0.61 -25.30 -7.25
C GLU A 216 -0.98 -25.71 -5.83
N ASP A 217 -0.78 -27.00 -5.56
CA ASP A 217 -1.03 -27.62 -4.26
C ASP A 217 0.26 -28.23 -3.72
N TYR A 218 0.67 -27.79 -2.54
CA TYR A 218 1.81 -28.32 -1.82
C TYR A 218 1.33 -29.08 -0.60
N ASP A 219 1.82 -30.31 -0.43
CA ASP A 219 1.67 -31.11 0.79
C ASP A 219 3.08 -31.54 1.21
N ARG A 220 3.59 -30.94 2.28
CA ARG A 220 4.99 -31.08 2.72
C ARG A 220 5.08 -31.17 4.25
N GLU A 221 6.21 -31.66 4.72
CA GLU A 221 6.58 -31.50 6.12
C GLU A 221 7.02 -30.05 6.39
N LEU A 222 6.89 -29.62 7.63
CA LEU A 222 7.22 -28.25 8.05
C LEU A 222 8.68 -27.87 7.73
N THR A 223 9.61 -28.80 7.83
CA THR A 223 11.04 -28.60 7.50
C THR A 223 11.26 -28.36 6.00
N ASP A 224 10.35 -28.85 5.15
CA ASP A 224 10.41 -28.69 3.70
C ASP A 224 9.59 -27.50 3.20
N VAL A 225 8.98 -26.72 4.10
CA VAL A 225 8.15 -25.57 3.72
C VAL A 225 8.95 -24.50 2.97
N PHE A 226 10.25 -24.43 3.21
CA PHE A 226 11.16 -23.54 2.47
C PHE A 226 11.23 -23.86 0.98
N ALA A 227 11.12 -25.15 0.61
CA ALA A 227 11.13 -25.56 -0.79
C ALA A 227 9.90 -25.04 -1.55
N ILE A 228 8.77 -24.84 -0.84
CA ILE A 228 7.58 -24.21 -1.41
C ILE A 228 7.89 -22.77 -1.82
N GLN A 229 8.62 -22.02 -0.99
CA GLN A 229 8.90 -20.62 -1.25
C GLN A 229 9.75 -20.40 -2.51
N SER A 230 10.84 -21.18 -2.66
CA SER A 230 11.69 -21.10 -3.84
C SER A 230 10.97 -21.54 -5.11
N ASP A 231 10.18 -22.61 -5.04
CA ASP A 231 9.39 -23.12 -6.18
C ASP A 231 8.32 -22.12 -6.61
N LEU A 232 7.57 -21.55 -5.65
CA LEU A 232 6.56 -20.52 -5.93
C LEU A 232 7.16 -19.31 -6.61
N ALA A 233 8.28 -18.81 -6.10
CA ALA A 233 8.87 -17.62 -6.66
C ALA A 233 9.45 -17.88 -8.08
N GLN A 234 9.97 -19.08 -8.36
CA GLN A 234 10.34 -19.49 -9.72
C GLN A 234 9.09 -19.56 -10.64
N LYS A 235 7.99 -20.17 -10.20
CA LYS A 235 6.75 -20.23 -10.98
C LYS A 235 6.13 -18.85 -11.23
N ILE A 236 6.18 -17.96 -10.24
CA ILE A 236 5.69 -16.58 -10.36
C ILE A 236 6.54 -15.81 -11.37
N THR A 237 7.86 -15.92 -11.29
CA THR A 237 8.75 -15.23 -12.24
C THR A 237 8.60 -15.77 -13.66
N ASP A 238 8.43 -17.07 -13.84
CA ASP A 238 8.15 -17.68 -15.15
C ASP A 238 6.81 -17.20 -15.71
N ALA A 239 5.75 -17.20 -14.90
CA ALA A 239 4.42 -16.73 -15.30
C ALA A 239 4.39 -15.24 -15.65
N LEU A 240 5.16 -14.42 -14.93
CA LEU A 240 5.27 -12.97 -15.15
C LEU A 240 6.36 -12.57 -16.15
N GLN A 241 7.11 -13.55 -16.67
CA GLN A 241 8.28 -13.32 -17.52
C GLN A 241 9.28 -12.33 -16.90
N ALA A 242 9.41 -12.39 -15.57
CA ALA A 242 10.37 -11.59 -14.81
C ALA A 242 11.74 -12.25 -14.89
N ARG A 243 12.78 -11.43 -15.05
CA ARG A 243 14.17 -11.91 -15.10
C ARG A 243 14.69 -12.11 -13.69
N LEU A 244 15.25 -13.28 -13.45
CA LEU A 244 15.98 -13.64 -12.25
C LEU A 244 17.47 -13.69 -12.55
N SER A 245 18.25 -12.86 -11.87
CA SER A 245 19.71 -12.95 -11.82
C SER A 245 20.17 -14.22 -11.07
N PRO A 246 21.39 -14.71 -11.33
CA PRO A 246 21.98 -15.82 -10.57
C PRO A 246 22.04 -15.55 -9.07
N GLU A 247 22.31 -14.31 -8.68
CA GLU A 247 22.38 -13.86 -7.29
C GLU A 247 21.00 -13.95 -6.61
N GLU A 248 19.94 -13.45 -7.24
CA GLU A 248 18.56 -13.55 -6.74
C GLU A 248 18.16 -15.03 -6.57
N LYS A 249 18.47 -15.88 -7.55
CA LYS A 249 18.21 -17.34 -7.45
C LYS A 249 18.94 -17.99 -6.28
N SER A 250 20.20 -17.65 -6.08
CA SER A 250 21.02 -18.18 -4.99
C SER A 250 20.47 -17.75 -3.63
N GLN A 251 20.10 -16.48 -3.46
CA GLN A 251 19.53 -15.97 -2.21
C GLN A 251 18.18 -16.61 -1.89
N MET A 252 17.35 -16.87 -2.89
CA MET A 252 16.03 -17.50 -2.70
C MET A 252 16.10 -19.01 -2.46
N ALA A 253 17.21 -19.66 -2.82
CA ALA A 253 17.43 -21.09 -2.56
C ALA A 253 18.00 -21.36 -1.17
N GLN A 254 18.49 -20.33 -0.48
CA GLN A 254 19.06 -20.46 0.86
C GLN A 254 17.97 -20.71 1.89
N ARG A 255 18.14 -21.78 2.66
CA ARG A 255 17.28 -22.09 3.79
C ARG A 255 17.65 -21.19 4.97
N PRO A 256 16.69 -20.52 5.62
CA PRO A 256 16.98 -19.71 6.78
C PRO A 256 17.46 -20.52 8.00
N THR A 257 17.00 -21.77 8.13
CA THR A 257 17.38 -22.71 9.20
C THR A 257 17.08 -24.15 8.77
N GLU A 258 17.79 -25.13 9.35
CA GLU A 258 17.46 -26.56 9.21
C GLU A 258 16.57 -27.07 10.37
N ASN A 259 16.27 -26.22 11.37
CA ASN A 259 15.46 -26.56 12.53
C ASN A 259 14.03 -26.02 12.38
N GLY A 260 13.07 -26.92 12.13
CA GLY A 260 11.66 -26.55 11.98
C GLY A 260 11.02 -25.91 13.22
N GLU A 261 11.46 -26.27 14.43
CA GLU A 261 10.97 -25.63 15.66
C GLU A 261 11.51 -24.21 15.81
N ALA A 262 12.78 -23.99 15.46
CA ALA A 262 13.38 -22.66 15.43
C ALA A 262 12.63 -21.75 14.45
N TYR A 263 12.30 -22.28 13.27
CA TYR A 263 11.52 -21.59 12.26
C TYR A 263 10.11 -21.23 12.74
N LEU A 264 9.40 -22.15 13.41
CA LEU A 264 8.07 -21.83 13.95
C LEU A 264 8.13 -20.70 14.97
N ALA A 265 9.10 -20.75 15.89
CA ALA A 265 9.30 -19.70 16.87
C ALA A 265 9.60 -18.36 16.18
N PHE A 266 10.46 -18.36 15.16
CA PHE A 266 10.77 -17.20 14.34
C PHE A 266 9.53 -16.61 13.65
N VAL A 267 8.75 -17.43 12.94
CA VAL A 267 7.54 -16.97 12.22
C VAL A 267 6.52 -16.36 13.18
N GLN A 268 6.33 -17.00 14.34
CA GLN A 268 5.43 -16.48 15.36
C GLN A 268 5.94 -15.15 15.93
N ALA A 269 7.25 -15.05 16.21
CA ALA A 269 7.88 -13.81 16.64
C ALA A 269 7.69 -12.70 15.62
N HIS A 270 7.92 -12.99 14.34
CA HIS A 270 7.82 -12.03 13.25
C HIS A 270 6.39 -11.52 13.02
N ASN A 271 5.40 -12.41 13.14
CA ASN A 271 4.00 -12.00 13.09
C ASN A 271 3.65 -11.02 14.23
N LEU A 272 4.12 -11.30 15.45
CA LEU A 272 3.89 -10.45 16.61
C LEU A 272 4.65 -9.12 16.53
N SER A 273 5.88 -9.10 15.99
CA SER A 273 6.65 -7.87 15.83
C SER A 273 6.01 -6.89 14.84
N ASN A 274 5.23 -7.39 13.88
CA ASN A 274 4.45 -6.57 12.96
C ASN A 274 3.26 -5.86 13.62
N ALA A 275 2.88 -6.22 14.84
CA ALA A 275 1.83 -5.56 15.61
C ALA A 275 2.38 -4.36 16.41
N VAL A 276 3.04 -3.42 15.72
CA VAL A 276 3.88 -2.33 16.28
C VAL A 276 3.21 -1.51 17.40
N VAL A 277 1.89 -1.44 17.44
CA VAL A 277 1.13 -0.67 18.45
C VAL A 277 1.07 -1.37 19.81
N ASP A 278 1.17 -2.70 19.86
CA ASP A 278 0.90 -3.53 21.04
C ASP A 278 2.20 -4.02 21.70
N PHE A 279 2.60 -3.35 22.78
CA PHE A 279 3.88 -3.59 23.44
C PHE A 279 3.98 -4.97 24.11
N ASP A 280 2.87 -5.53 24.59
CA ASP A 280 2.88 -6.87 25.18
C ASP A 280 3.11 -7.94 24.12
N LYS A 281 2.66 -7.72 22.88
CA LYS A 281 3.00 -8.57 21.74
C LYS A 281 4.46 -8.43 21.33
N LEU A 282 5.03 -7.22 21.39
CA LEU A 282 6.45 -7.03 21.12
C LEU A 282 7.31 -7.83 22.13
N LYS A 283 6.99 -7.78 23.44
CA LYS A 283 7.67 -8.60 24.45
C LYS A 283 7.55 -10.11 24.21
N GLN A 284 6.38 -10.57 23.76
CA GLN A 284 6.21 -11.97 23.37
C GLN A 284 7.06 -12.32 22.14
N ALA A 285 7.17 -11.40 21.17
CA ALA A 285 8.05 -11.57 20.02
C ALA A 285 9.52 -11.70 20.44
N GLU A 286 9.99 -10.89 21.41
CA GLU A 286 11.35 -11.00 21.96
C GLU A 286 11.62 -12.40 22.50
N GLN A 287 10.72 -12.93 23.33
CA GLN A 287 10.86 -14.29 23.91
C GLN A 287 10.90 -15.38 22.83
N LEU A 288 10.12 -15.23 21.76
CA LEU A 288 10.07 -16.18 20.66
C LEU A 288 11.31 -16.09 19.76
N TYR A 289 11.84 -14.89 19.50
CA TYR A 289 13.12 -14.73 18.80
C TYR A 289 14.27 -15.34 19.62
N GLU A 290 14.32 -15.10 20.93
CA GLU A 290 15.30 -15.73 21.81
C GLU A 290 15.19 -17.26 21.76
N ARG A 291 13.96 -17.81 21.76
CA ARG A 291 13.74 -19.24 21.62
C ARG A 291 14.23 -19.78 20.27
N ALA A 292 13.97 -19.06 19.17
CA ALA A 292 14.45 -19.43 17.84
C ALA A 292 15.98 -19.52 17.81
N ILE A 293 16.67 -18.52 18.37
CA ILE A 293 18.14 -18.47 18.44
C ILE A 293 18.71 -19.54 19.39
N GLN A 294 18.01 -19.88 20.47
CA GLN A 294 18.41 -20.99 21.35
C GLN A 294 18.31 -22.35 20.66
N LEU A 295 17.30 -22.52 19.80
CA LEU A 295 17.08 -23.75 19.03
C LEU A 295 18.04 -23.89 17.84
N ASP A 296 18.42 -22.76 17.25
CA ASP A 296 19.40 -22.67 16.18
C ASP A 296 20.30 -21.43 16.36
N PRO A 297 21.49 -21.59 16.98
CA PRO A 297 22.43 -20.50 17.20
C PRO A 297 23.03 -19.88 15.93
N ASP A 298 22.87 -20.52 14.77
CA ASP A 298 23.37 -20.02 13.48
C ASP A 298 22.24 -19.39 12.63
N PHE A 299 21.05 -19.20 13.20
CA PHE A 299 19.88 -18.64 12.50
C PHE A 299 20.00 -17.11 12.29
N ALA A 300 20.84 -16.71 11.34
CA ALA A 300 21.19 -15.32 11.05
C ALA A 300 19.96 -14.41 10.80
N LEU A 301 18.95 -14.90 10.08
CA LEU A 301 17.71 -14.14 9.81
C LEU A 301 16.93 -13.83 11.08
N ALA A 302 16.83 -14.77 12.03
CA ALA A 302 16.16 -14.54 13.31
C ALA A 302 16.89 -13.47 14.13
N MET A 303 18.22 -13.48 14.13
CA MET A 303 19.03 -12.45 14.78
C MET A 303 18.84 -11.07 14.14
N ALA A 304 18.83 -10.99 12.81
CA ALA A 304 18.60 -9.75 12.08
C ALA A 304 17.23 -9.15 12.41
N ARG A 305 16.15 -9.94 12.31
CA ARG A 305 14.79 -9.45 12.63
C ARG A 305 14.63 -9.12 14.11
N TYR A 306 15.30 -9.83 15.01
CA TYR A 306 15.29 -9.50 16.42
C TYR A 306 16.01 -8.17 16.71
N SER A 307 17.15 -7.93 16.07
CA SER A 307 17.85 -6.64 16.15
C SER A 307 16.99 -5.47 15.67
N GLN A 308 16.23 -5.66 14.59
CA GLN A 308 15.28 -4.64 14.12
C GLN A 308 14.19 -4.34 15.15
N LEU A 309 13.61 -5.38 15.77
CA LEU A 309 12.62 -5.23 16.83
C LEU A 309 13.18 -4.43 18.02
N GLU A 310 14.38 -4.77 18.51
CA GLU A 310 15.03 -4.05 19.59
C GLU A 310 15.29 -2.58 19.21
N SER A 311 15.73 -2.33 17.97
CA SER A 311 15.97 -0.97 17.45
C SER A 311 14.67 -0.14 17.41
N TRP A 312 13.56 -0.76 17.01
CA TRP A 312 12.23 -0.15 17.03
C TRP A 312 11.75 0.17 18.45
N ILE A 313 11.93 -0.76 19.39
CA ILE A 313 11.58 -0.56 20.80
C ILE A 313 12.41 0.60 21.39
N VAL A 314 13.70 0.69 21.06
CA VAL A 314 14.57 1.81 21.47
C VAL A 314 14.05 3.15 20.96
N HIS A 315 13.53 3.20 19.73
CA HIS A 315 13.00 4.41 19.13
C HIS A 315 11.68 4.86 19.79
N ASP A 316 10.71 3.96 19.94
CA ASP A 316 9.32 4.31 20.28
C ASP A 316 9.01 4.22 21.78
N ARG A 317 9.72 3.37 22.54
CA ARG A 317 9.32 2.99 23.91
C ARG A 317 10.42 3.13 24.95
N GLU A 318 11.48 2.32 24.82
CA GLU A 318 12.47 2.10 25.88
C GLU A 318 13.90 2.28 25.34
N ASN A 319 14.40 3.51 25.38
CA ASN A 319 15.79 3.78 25.01
C ASN A 319 16.74 3.51 26.19
N THR A 320 17.24 2.28 26.30
CA THR A 320 18.26 1.90 27.29
C THR A 320 19.57 1.50 26.63
N PRO A 321 20.74 1.75 27.27
CA PRO A 321 22.04 1.29 26.75
C PRO A 321 22.09 -0.23 26.53
N ALA A 322 21.44 -1.01 27.40
CA ALA A 322 21.40 -2.47 27.29
C ALA A 322 20.66 -2.94 26.03
N ARG A 323 19.48 -2.36 25.73
CA ARG A 323 18.73 -2.69 24.49
C ARG A 323 19.48 -2.27 23.24
N ARG A 324 20.09 -1.08 23.25
CA ARG A 324 20.93 -0.61 22.13
C ARG A 324 22.11 -1.54 21.86
N GLU A 325 22.78 -2.01 22.91
CA GLU A 325 23.88 -2.96 22.77
C GLU A 325 23.40 -4.34 22.31
N LYS A 326 22.25 -4.81 22.81
CA LYS A 326 21.64 -6.06 22.36
C LYS A 326 21.29 -6.04 20.87
N ALA A 327 20.65 -4.96 20.40
CA ALA A 327 20.37 -4.75 18.98
C ALA A 327 21.66 -4.79 18.14
N ARG A 328 22.72 -4.11 18.59
CA ARG A 328 24.03 -4.10 17.93
C ARG A 328 24.62 -5.50 17.82
N GLN A 329 24.65 -6.25 18.93
CA GLN A 329 25.23 -7.60 18.98
C GLN A 329 24.48 -8.58 18.09
N LEU A 330 23.15 -8.51 18.06
CA LEU A 330 22.32 -9.34 17.18
C LEU A 330 22.58 -9.04 15.70
N ALA A 331 22.63 -7.76 15.30
CA ALA A 331 22.93 -7.37 13.92
C ALA A 331 24.34 -7.79 13.49
N LEU A 332 25.34 -7.56 14.35
CA LEU A 332 26.72 -7.97 14.10
C LEU A 332 26.84 -9.47 13.95
N ARG A 333 26.19 -10.25 14.82
CA ARG A 333 26.22 -11.71 14.74
C ARG A 333 25.55 -12.22 13.47
N ALA A 334 24.45 -11.62 13.05
CA ALA A 334 23.81 -11.95 11.78
C ALA A 334 24.75 -11.69 10.59
N LEU A 335 25.47 -10.56 10.59
CA LEU A 335 26.49 -10.24 9.57
C LEU A 335 27.71 -11.16 9.63
N GLU A 336 28.15 -11.60 10.82
CA GLU A 336 29.24 -12.57 10.97
C GLU A 336 28.87 -13.94 10.36
N LEU A 337 27.64 -14.39 10.60
CA LEU A 337 27.12 -15.66 10.09
C LEU A 337 26.85 -15.61 8.59
N GLN A 338 26.26 -14.50 8.12
CA GLN A 338 25.86 -14.33 6.72
C GLN A 338 26.12 -12.89 6.25
N PRO A 339 27.36 -12.57 5.83
CA PRO A 339 27.74 -11.22 5.42
C PRO A 339 26.98 -10.68 4.19
N GLY A 340 26.38 -11.58 3.40
CA GLY A 340 25.58 -11.21 2.23
C GLY A 340 24.08 -11.10 2.50
N LEU A 341 23.62 -11.27 3.76
CA LEU A 341 22.21 -11.24 4.11
C LEU A 341 21.68 -9.79 4.10
N PRO A 342 20.79 -9.42 3.17
CA PRO A 342 20.28 -8.06 3.10
C PRO A 342 19.56 -7.61 4.37
N GLU A 343 18.84 -8.52 5.03
CA GLU A 343 18.13 -8.28 6.28
C GLU A 343 19.09 -7.97 7.45
N ALA A 344 20.31 -8.52 7.44
CA ALA A 344 21.34 -8.20 8.43
C ALA A 344 21.90 -6.80 8.24
N HIS A 345 22.11 -6.38 6.98
CA HIS A 345 22.45 -4.99 6.66
C HIS A 345 21.32 -4.03 7.04
N LEU A 346 20.07 -4.40 6.77
CA LEU A 346 18.90 -3.62 7.20
C LEU A 346 18.88 -3.47 8.73
N ALA A 347 19.11 -4.56 9.48
CA ALA A 347 19.19 -4.54 10.94
C ALA A 347 20.31 -3.64 11.48
N MET A 348 21.51 -3.72 10.88
CA MET A 348 22.63 -2.86 11.26
C MET A 348 22.37 -1.39 10.95
N GLY A 349 21.75 -1.10 9.81
CA GLY A 349 21.28 0.24 9.46
C GLY A 349 20.25 0.77 10.45
N SER A 350 19.25 -0.04 10.84
CA SER A 350 18.25 0.32 11.86
C SER A 350 18.89 0.62 13.21
N TRP A 351 19.90 -0.16 13.61
CA TRP A 351 20.66 0.12 14.84
C TRP A 351 21.44 1.44 14.76
N TYR A 352 22.16 1.70 13.65
CA TYR A 352 22.85 2.97 13.45
C TYR A 352 21.87 4.15 13.48
N TYR A 353 20.70 4.00 12.87
CA TYR A 353 19.68 5.05 12.77
C TYR A 353 19.02 5.34 14.12
N TYR A 354 18.49 4.33 14.80
CA TYR A 354 17.70 4.51 16.03
C TYR A 354 18.52 4.43 17.32
N GLY A 355 19.58 3.62 17.33
CA GLY A 355 20.41 3.37 18.52
C GLY A 355 21.57 4.37 18.65
N ASP A 356 22.31 4.57 17.56
CA ASP A 356 23.55 5.38 17.55
C ASP A 356 23.34 6.81 17.01
N ASN A 357 22.23 7.07 16.29
CA ASN A 357 21.98 8.29 15.53
C ASN A 357 23.07 8.62 14.48
N ASN A 358 23.76 7.59 13.99
CA ASN A 358 24.79 7.70 12.97
C ASN A 358 24.17 7.50 11.59
N TYR A 359 23.53 8.54 11.08
CA TYR A 359 22.77 8.48 9.83
C TYR A 359 23.64 8.18 8.60
N ASP A 360 24.90 8.61 8.60
CA ASP A 360 25.83 8.32 7.50
C ASP A 360 26.20 6.84 7.42
N ALA A 361 26.40 6.20 8.57
CA ALA A 361 26.62 4.75 8.63
C ALA A 361 25.33 3.99 8.30
N ALA A 362 24.18 4.44 8.82
CA ALA A 362 22.88 3.85 8.53
C ALA A 362 22.59 3.84 7.02
N LEU A 363 22.79 4.97 6.34
CA LEU A 363 22.53 5.10 4.90
C LEU A 363 23.39 4.13 4.08
N LYS A 364 24.65 3.91 4.45
CA LYS A 364 25.52 2.93 3.77
C LYS A 364 24.97 1.51 3.88
N GLU A 365 24.54 1.13 5.07
CA GLU A 365 23.95 -0.19 5.31
C GLU A 365 22.61 -0.35 4.57
N PHE A 366 21.75 0.68 4.59
CA PHE A 366 20.48 0.66 3.86
C PHE A 366 20.67 0.58 2.33
N GLU A 367 21.69 1.23 1.78
CA GLU A 367 22.02 1.11 0.35
C GLU A 367 22.52 -0.30 -0.02
N ILE A 368 23.18 -1.02 0.88
CA ILE A 368 23.54 -2.43 0.67
C ILE A 368 22.29 -3.29 0.73
N ALA A 369 21.47 -3.14 1.77
CA ALA A 369 20.23 -3.88 1.94
C ALA A 369 19.29 -3.71 0.74
N LYS A 370 19.16 -2.48 0.20
CA LYS A 370 18.31 -2.16 -0.96
C LYS A 370 18.69 -2.91 -2.23
N ARG A 371 19.95 -3.30 -2.40
CA ARG A 371 20.37 -4.10 -3.57
C ARG A 371 19.82 -5.53 -3.50
N GLY A 372 19.69 -6.08 -2.30
CA GLY A 372 19.11 -7.42 -2.08
C GLY A 372 17.61 -7.41 -1.80
N LEU A 373 17.05 -6.26 -1.40
CA LEU A 373 15.64 -6.10 -1.04
C LEU A 373 15.01 -4.89 -1.77
N PRO A 374 14.98 -4.86 -3.12
CA PRO A 374 14.56 -3.69 -3.89
C PRO A 374 13.09 -3.30 -3.67
N ASN A 375 12.23 -4.23 -3.25
CA ASN A 375 10.82 -3.96 -2.95
C ASN A 375 10.50 -3.94 -1.44
N GLU A 376 11.50 -3.95 -0.55
CA GLU A 376 11.24 -3.88 0.89
C GLU A 376 10.78 -2.49 1.29
N SER A 377 9.60 -2.42 1.90
CA SER A 377 8.92 -1.15 2.16
C SER A 377 9.61 -0.31 3.24
N GLU A 378 10.26 -0.97 4.20
CA GLU A 378 10.95 -0.32 5.32
C GLU A 378 12.12 0.55 4.82
N LEU A 379 12.83 0.11 3.79
CA LEU A 379 13.98 0.82 3.22
C LEU A 379 13.62 2.18 2.62
N TYR A 380 12.39 2.32 2.10
CA TYR A 380 11.91 3.60 1.53
C TYR A 380 11.57 4.65 2.59
N LEU A 381 11.56 4.29 3.88
CA LEU A 381 11.39 5.25 4.96
C LEU A 381 12.71 5.95 5.32
N TYR A 382 13.85 5.35 4.97
CA TYR A 382 15.18 5.80 5.39
C TYR A 382 16.01 6.46 4.29
N ILE A 383 15.68 6.19 3.01
CA ILE A 383 16.36 6.68 1.81
C ILE A 383 15.42 7.64 1.08
#